data_AF-A0A933TAJ6-F1
#
_entry.id   AF-A0A933TAJ6-F1
#
_cell.length_a   1.000
_cell.length_b   1.000
_cell.length_c   1.000
_cell.angle_alpha   90.00
_cell.angle_beta   90.00
_cell.angle_gamma   90.00
#
_symmetry.space_group_name_H-M   'P 1'
#
loop_
_entity.id
_entity.type
_entity.pdbx_description
1 polymer ?
#
loop_
_entity_poly.entity_id
_entity_poly.type
_entity_poly.pdbx_seq_one_letter_code
_entity_poly.pdbx_strand_id
1 'polypeptide(L)'
;MNLSRPVWLALLGLICAAGLALRWGESRLPVQYAQADYLLLGENLVSHRLLGDNENPGAFRGVLFPAVIALTKESWSPLALPFPRWQALISAAAVPAAALLGLLLGSPLGGLLAALLTALAPSLTAAVPGYNIEPFFGLLVMAVCAALLLWEKAPDPRGALLAGACLAVSLLCRSTLFLLPPFLLAVFQSHPRLRRLRGGWWALLAAAYLPLAPWAARNLWHFGSFSPFELGAANRNFFAASLGFIENNDGYGYQDVLAGRLDTAPLAANDPIVRIGGMAWENVHSDPSAYAVSTVKRFVFSLRLHWILWLLAGLFLYRRRKEDGPWLLAAVCLYFFAVHSPMSWEVRYFDPVLPCLCVLAGGGLAEIPARLGAPSLEGGRSPLPEGMGWLARSLAVLCAALYLLGAGYLAAEAAWGLLPCRMPESPLSQLRCAGQELVRGRDREASAALERARRLEGPDTHPDLRARILIAQGLLAKTPDRALLEQAVAVSSATVRREALALQDRGRLGQAAALFDVLVARDPARRAQALVMRGTTRVLAGDKKGALEDLSRALALDPASVAAHVNLGSLLESMGRCREALSHFRSAVREAESLPEDRIPGHYLALARLYHDRLEKGQGPASCARAK
;
A
#
# COMPACT_ATOMS: atom_id res chain seq x y z
N MET A 1 -29.89 6.00 9.77
CA MET A 1 -30.39 5.53 8.47
C MET A 1 -30.55 4.02 8.56
N ASN A 2 -31.79 3.52 8.54
CA ASN A 2 -32.09 2.08 8.57
C ASN A 2 -31.92 1.49 7.16
N LEU A 3 -30.69 1.12 6.80
CA LEU A 3 -30.51 0.15 5.73
C LEU A 3 -31.16 -1.16 6.19
N SER A 4 -32.10 -1.68 5.39
CA SER A 4 -32.90 -2.85 5.77
C SER A 4 -31.97 -4.06 5.99
N ARG A 5 -32.27 -4.89 7.00
CA ARG A 5 -31.56 -6.16 7.28
C ARG A 5 -31.25 -7.00 6.02
N PRO A 6 -32.14 -7.13 5.03
CA PRO A 6 -31.82 -7.85 3.79
C PRO A 6 -30.71 -7.20 2.97
N VAL A 7 -30.52 -5.88 2.99
CA VAL A 7 -29.45 -5.20 2.24
C VAL A 7 -28.08 -5.45 2.88
N TRP A 8 -28.00 -5.45 4.21
CA TRP A 8 -26.77 -5.80 4.93
C TRP A 8 -26.38 -7.26 4.74
N LEU A 9 -27.35 -8.17 4.83
CA LEU A 9 -27.13 -9.60 4.58
C LEU A 9 -26.83 -9.88 3.10
N ALA A 10 -27.40 -9.11 2.18
CA ALA A 10 -27.09 -9.20 0.76
C ALA A 10 -25.68 -8.68 0.44
N LEU A 11 -25.22 -7.60 1.07
CA LEU A 11 -23.84 -7.09 0.89
C LEU A 11 -22.80 -8.04 1.51
N LEU A 12 -23.02 -8.52 2.73
CA LEU A 12 -22.18 -9.54 3.36
C LEU A 12 -22.22 -10.86 2.59
N GLY A 13 -23.40 -11.27 2.15
CA GLY A 13 -23.61 -12.42 1.28
C GLY A 13 -22.90 -12.26 -0.06
N LEU A 14 -22.93 -11.07 -0.67
CA LEU A 14 -22.20 -10.76 -1.91
C LEU A 14 -20.69 -10.73 -1.72
N ILE A 15 -20.17 -10.26 -0.58
CA ILE A 15 -18.73 -10.25 -0.30
C ILE A 15 -18.23 -11.67 -0.01
N CYS A 16 -18.96 -12.44 0.78
CA CYS A 16 -18.65 -13.85 1.07
C CYS A 16 -18.83 -14.73 -0.17
N ALA A 17 -19.90 -14.52 -0.95
CA ALA A 17 -20.16 -15.23 -2.20
C ALA A 17 -19.22 -14.77 -3.31
N ALA A 18 -18.82 -13.50 -3.39
CA ALA A 18 -17.76 -13.06 -4.28
C ALA A 18 -16.47 -13.78 -3.92
N GLY A 19 -16.10 -13.85 -2.63
CA GLY A 19 -14.98 -14.69 -2.17
C GLY A 19 -15.11 -16.14 -2.65
N LEU A 20 -16.23 -16.81 -2.38
CA LEU A 20 -16.48 -18.21 -2.77
C LEU A 20 -16.60 -18.44 -4.29
N ALA A 21 -17.01 -17.44 -5.07
CA ALA A 21 -17.18 -17.50 -6.53
C ALA A 21 -15.89 -17.23 -7.30
N LEU A 22 -14.84 -16.72 -6.63
CA LEU A 22 -13.50 -16.70 -7.21
C LEU A 22 -13.03 -18.16 -7.36
N ARG A 23 -12.78 -18.60 -8.61
CA ARG A 23 -12.25 -19.94 -8.91
C ARG A 23 -10.88 -20.14 -8.26
N TRP A 24 -10.85 -20.54 -7.00
CA TRP A 24 -9.63 -20.71 -6.21
C TRP A 24 -8.85 -22.00 -6.51
N GLY A 25 -9.48 -22.97 -7.19
CA GLY A 25 -8.99 -24.34 -7.31
C GLY A 25 -8.15 -24.67 -8.55
N GLU A 26 -7.95 -23.73 -9.48
CA GLU A 26 -7.21 -24.01 -10.73
C GLU A 26 -6.03 -23.05 -10.89
N SER A 27 -4.82 -23.63 -11.02
CA SER A 27 -3.56 -23.08 -11.58
C SER A 27 -2.37 -22.73 -10.65
N ARG A 28 -1.17 -22.97 -11.21
CA ARG A 28 0.18 -22.79 -10.66
C ARG A 28 0.59 -21.29 -10.74
N LEU A 29 1.23 -20.78 -9.69
CA LEU A 29 1.58 -19.36 -9.53
C LEU A 29 2.88 -18.95 -10.26
N PRO A 30 2.92 -17.78 -10.93
CA PRO A 30 4.18 -17.11 -11.28
C PRO A 30 4.74 -16.29 -10.09
N VAL A 31 6.08 -16.22 -10.00
CA VAL A 31 6.84 -15.74 -8.83
C VAL A 31 7.40 -14.30 -9.01
N GLN A 32 6.94 -13.51 -9.97
CA GLN A 32 7.50 -12.16 -10.21
C GLN A 32 6.50 -11.03 -10.01
N TYR A 33 6.99 -9.96 -9.38
CA TYR A 33 6.25 -8.79 -8.95
C TYR A 33 6.37 -7.64 -9.95
N ALA A 34 5.26 -7.22 -10.57
CA ALA A 34 5.07 -5.86 -11.05
C ALA A 34 3.83 -5.24 -10.36
N GLN A 35 3.87 -3.95 -10.01
CA GLN A 35 2.68 -3.23 -9.51
C GLN A 35 1.53 -3.22 -10.54
N ALA A 36 1.86 -3.43 -11.83
CA ALA A 36 0.92 -3.56 -12.94
C ALA A 36 -0.06 -4.74 -12.76
N ASP A 37 0.45 -5.92 -12.37
CA ASP A 37 -0.34 -7.15 -12.25
C ASP A 37 -1.41 -7.04 -11.14
N TYR A 38 -1.10 -6.30 -10.07
CA TYR A 38 -2.04 -6.04 -8.98
C TYR A 38 -3.20 -5.14 -9.38
N LEU A 39 -2.94 -4.19 -10.26
CA LEU A 39 -3.95 -3.24 -10.66
C LEU A 39 -4.88 -3.86 -11.70
N LEU A 40 -4.34 -4.59 -12.68
CA LEU A 40 -5.10 -5.38 -13.64
C LEU A 40 -6.04 -6.38 -12.91
N LEU A 41 -5.51 -7.04 -11.87
CA LEU A 41 -6.29 -7.90 -10.99
C LEU A 41 -7.42 -7.15 -10.27
N GLY A 42 -7.11 -5.99 -9.71
CA GLY A 42 -8.10 -5.15 -9.03
C GLY A 42 -9.18 -4.63 -9.97
N GLU A 43 -8.82 -4.28 -11.21
CA GLU A 43 -9.76 -3.90 -12.27
C GLU A 43 -10.69 -5.05 -12.67
N ASN A 44 -10.15 -6.25 -12.86
CA ASN A 44 -10.94 -7.44 -13.17
C ASN A 44 -11.94 -7.76 -12.05
N LEU A 45 -11.51 -7.64 -10.79
CA LEU A 45 -12.41 -7.80 -9.64
C LEU A 45 -13.52 -6.75 -9.61
N VAL A 46 -13.20 -5.48 -9.89
CA VAL A 46 -14.18 -4.37 -9.89
C VAL A 46 -15.14 -4.46 -11.08
N SER A 47 -14.64 -4.77 -12.27
CA SER A 47 -15.37 -4.70 -13.54
C SER A 47 -16.14 -5.97 -13.85
N HIS A 48 -15.53 -7.12 -13.54
CA HIS A 48 -16.00 -8.43 -13.99
C HIS A 48 -16.35 -9.35 -12.83
N ARG A 49 -16.09 -8.93 -11.58
CA ARG A 49 -16.34 -9.72 -10.36
C ARG A 49 -15.65 -11.09 -10.38
N LEU A 50 -14.56 -11.19 -11.12
CA LEU A 50 -13.78 -12.41 -11.34
C LEU A 50 -12.28 -12.09 -11.21
N LEU A 51 -11.50 -13.06 -10.74
CA LEU A 51 -10.05 -13.06 -10.98
C LEU A 51 -9.89 -13.50 -12.44
N GLY A 52 -9.14 -12.76 -13.27
CA GLY A 52 -8.94 -13.10 -14.68
C GLY A 52 -8.30 -14.48 -14.87
N ASP A 53 -8.47 -15.10 -16.05
CA ASP A 53 -7.82 -16.37 -16.37
C ASP A 53 -6.28 -16.21 -16.32
N ASN A 54 -5.59 -17.04 -15.52
CA ASN A 54 -4.15 -16.98 -15.21
C ASN A 54 -3.66 -15.81 -14.34
N GLU A 55 -4.55 -14.97 -13.80
CA GLU A 55 -4.18 -13.92 -12.85
C GLU A 55 -4.39 -14.42 -11.42
N ASN A 56 -3.28 -14.68 -10.72
CA ASN A 56 -3.31 -15.36 -9.44
C ASN A 56 -2.73 -14.43 -8.34
N PRO A 57 -3.54 -13.96 -7.37
CA PRO A 57 -3.02 -13.10 -6.32
C PRO A 57 -1.99 -13.89 -5.51
N GLY A 58 -0.72 -13.49 -5.55
CA GLY A 58 0.33 -14.11 -4.73
C GLY A 58 -0.04 -14.13 -3.24
N ALA A 59 0.67 -14.92 -2.43
CA ALA A 59 0.48 -15.07 -0.97
C ALA A 59 0.58 -13.76 -0.15
N PHE A 60 0.86 -12.65 -0.83
CA PHE A 60 1.53 -11.52 -0.27
C PHE A 60 0.62 -10.35 0.09
N ARG A 61 -0.71 -10.39 -0.13
CA ARG A 61 -1.68 -9.36 0.32
C ARG A 61 -3.08 -9.94 0.57
N GLY A 62 -3.92 -9.20 1.31
CA GLY A 62 -5.33 -9.57 1.56
C GLY A 62 -6.17 -9.62 0.28
N VAL A 63 -7.22 -10.44 0.28
CA VAL A 63 -8.04 -10.78 -0.90
C VAL A 63 -8.65 -9.55 -1.58
N LEU A 64 -9.16 -8.59 -0.80
CA LEU A 64 -9.83 -7.39 -1.32
C LEU A 64 -8.89 -6.20 -1.51
N PHE A 65 -7.65 -6.31 -1.04
CA PHE A 65 -6.67 -5.22 -1.13
C PHE A 65 -6.39 -4.77 -2.58
N PRO A 66 -6.21 -5.65 -3.58
CA PRO A 66 -6.00 -5.24 -4.98
C PRO A 66 -7.17 -4.43 -5.55
N ALA A 67 -8.41 -4.83 -5.27
CA ALA A 67 -9.61 -4.10 -5.69
C ALA A 67 -9.65 -2.68 -5.09
N VAL A 68 -9.28 -2.54 -3.81
CA VAL A 68 -9.15 -1.23 -3.16
C VAL A 68 -8.07 -0.38 -3.84
N ILE A 69 -6.93 -0.96 -4.21
CA ILE A 69 -5.84 -0.24 -4.89
C ILE A 69 -6.24 0.19 -6.31
N ALA A 70 -6.93 -0.66 -7.08
CA ALA A 70 -7.38 -0.31 -8.43
C ALA A 70 -8.35 0.87 -8.43
N LEU A 71 -9.26 0.92 -7.44
CA LEU A 71 -10.18 2.06 -7.26
C LEU A 71 -9.45 3.35 -6.85
N THR A 72 -8.28 3.24 -6.21
CA THR A 72 -7.58 4.35 -5.57
C THR A 72 -6.27 4.76 -6.23
N LYS A 73 -5.90 4.23 -7.42
CA LYS A 73 -4.70 4.67 -8.14
C LYS A 73 -5.03 5.13 -9.56
N GLU A 74 -5.22 6.45 -9.69
CA GLU A 74 -5.59 7.17 -10.93
C GLU A 74 -4.64 6.95 -12.12
N SER A 75 -3.39 6.57 -11.90
CA SER A 75 -2.39 6.50 -12.99
C SER A 75 -2.48 5.25 -13.87
N TRP A 76 -3.41 4.33 -13.58
CA TRP A 76 -3.35 2.99 -14.19
C TRP A 76 -4.73 2.41 -14.57
N SER A 77 -5.87 2.99 -14.14
CA SER A 77 -7.21 2.45 -14.42
C SER A 77 -8.20 3.44 -15.04
N PRO A 78 -8.93 3.09 -16.12
CA PRO A 78 -9.99 3.94 -16.67
C PRO A 78 -11.25 4.00 -15.78
N LEU A 79 -11.32 3.18 -14.72
CA LEU A 79 -12.40 3.18 -13.72
C LEU A 79 -12.08 4.02 -12.49
N ALA A 80 -10.84 4.48 -12.36
CA ALA A 80 -10.45 5.34 -11.25
C ALA A 80 -11.14 6.71 -11.40
N LEU A 81 -11.93 7.13 -10.39
CA LEU A 81 -12.17 8.57 -10.22
C LEU A 81 -10.82 9.24 -9.95
N PRO A 82 -10.65 10.52 -10.31
CA PRO A 82 -9.41 11.23 -10.02
C PRO A 82 -8.96 11.01 -8.58
N PHE A 83 -7.72 10.57 -8.35
CA PHE A 83 -7.15 10.21 -7.05
C PHE A 83 -7.48 11.24 -5.95
N PRO A 84 -7.42 12.57 -6.23
CA PRO A 84 -7.79 13.58 -5.25
C PRO A 84 -9.26 13.50 -4.80
N ARG A 85 -10.20 13.10 -5.69
CA ARG A 85 -11.63 13.04 -5.39
C ARG A 85 -11.97 11.85 -4.49
N TRP A 86 -11.43 10.66 -4.76
CA TRP A 86 -11.62 9.49 -3.90
C TRP A 86 -11.00 9.70 -2.52
N GLN A 87 -9.77 10.21 -2.49
CA GLN A 87 -9.09 10.52 -1.24
C GLN A 87 -9.90 11.53 -0.43
N ALA A 88 -10.37 12.61 -1.07
CA ALA A 88 -11.22 13.59 -0.43
C ALA A 88 -12.51 12.98 0.11
N LEU A 89 -13.17 12.04 -0.60
CA LEU A 89 -14.39 11.37 -0.12
C LEU A 89 -14.12 10.48 1.11
N ILE A 90 -13.03 9.72 1.12
CA ILE A 90 -12.66 8.82 2.22
C ILE A 90 -12.25 9.64 3.45
N SER A 91 -11.37 10.62 3.27
CA SER A 91 -10.99 11.59 4.30
C SER A 91 -12.22 12.35 4.82
N ALA A 92 -13.15 12.70 3.94
CA ALA A 92 -14.40 13.35 4.30
C ALA A 92 -15.33 12.46 5.13
N ALA A 93 -15.38 11.16 4.86
CA ALA A 93 -16.20 10.22 5.59
C ALA A 93 -15.66 9.94 7.00
N ALA A 94 -14.36 10.13 7.24
CA ALA A 94 -13.74 9.86 8.54
C ALA A 94 -14.22 10.83 9.64
N VAL A 95 -14.42 12.10 9.29
CA VAL A 95 -14.90 13.15 10.20
C VAL A 95 -16.29 12.87 10.78
N PRO A 96 -17.35 12.62 9.98
CA PRO A 96 -18.66 12.27 10.50
C PRO A 96 -18.67 10.89 11.16
N ALA A 97 -17.82 9.95 10.74
CA ALA A 97 -17.69 8.66 11.43
C ALA A 97 -17.19 8.83 12.88
N ALA A 98 -16.20 9.71 13.12
CA ALA A 98 -15.76 10.05 14.46
C ALA A 98 -16.87 10.72 15.28
N ALA A 99 -17.66 11.61 14.68
CA ALA A 99 -18.82 12.21 15.34
C ALA A 99 -19.85 11.16 15.78
N LEU A 100 -20.17 10.21 14.90
CA LEU A 100 -21.10 9.11 15.17
C LEU A 100 -20.60 8.21 16.31
N LEU A 101 -19.29 7.93 16.38
CA LEU A 101 -18.72 7.19 17.50
C LEU A 101 -18.87 7.95 18.83
N GLY A 102 -18.65 9.26 18.85
CA GLY A 102 -18.89 10.07 20.06
C GLY A 102 -20.36 10.08 20.51
N LEU A 103 -21.29 10.10 19.56
CA LEU A 103 -22.72 9.92 19.83
C LEU A 103 -23.03 8.52 20.38
N LEU A 104 -22.38 7.47 19.86
CA LEU A 104 -22.49 6.12 20.40
C LEU A 104 -21.93 6.03 21.83
N LEU A 105 -20.96 6.85 22.21
CA LEU A 105 -20.47 6.94 23.59
C LEU A 105 -21.35 7.83 24.49
N GLY A 106 -22.48 8.34 24.00
CA GLY A 106 -23.37 9.20 24.80
C GLY A 106 -22.82 10.60 25.03
N SER A 107 -21.84 11.05 24.24
CA SER A 107 -21.25 12.39 24.34
C SER A 107 -21.40 13.15 23.02
N PRO A 108 -22.53 13.87 22.79
CA PRO A 108 -22.73 14.64 21.56
C PRO A 108 -21.69 15.73 21.34
N LEU A 109 -21.38 16.50 22.40
CA LEU A 109 -20.30 17.50 22.35
C LEU A 109 -18.94 16.83 22.14
N GLY A 110 -18.70 15.68 22.78
CA GLY A 110 -17.48 14.91 22.57
C GLY A 110 -17.35 14.40 21.13
N GLY A 111 -18.44 14.00 20.50
CA GLY A 111 -18.48 13.62 19.08
C GLY A 111 -18.17 14.78 18.14
N LEU A 112 -18.70 15.98 18.41
CA LEU A 112 -18.34 17.17 17.64
C LEU A 112 -16.85 17.52 17.78
N LEU A 113 -16.32 17.48 19.01
CA LEU A 113 -14.91 17.72 19.27
C LEU A 113 -14.02 16.63 18.65
N ALA A 114 -14.47 15.37 18.64
CA ALA A 114 -13.80 14.27 17.96
C ALA A 114 -13.72 14.48 16.45
N ALA A 115 -14.80 14.98 15.84
CA ALA A 115 -14.84 15.33 14.43
C ALA A 115 -13.84 16.44 14.10
N LEU A 116 -13.75 17.48 14.95
CA LEU A 116 -12.75 18.55 14.82
C LEU A 116 -11.32 18.01 14.91
N LEU A 117 -11.03 17.23 15.95
CA LEU A 117 -9.71 16.63 16.14
C LEU A 117 -9.32 15.71 14.97
N THR A 118 -10.28 14.96 14.44
CA THR A 118 -10.08 14.10 13.26
C THR A 118 -9.84 14.93 11.99
N ALA A 119 -10.56 16.04 11.81
CA ALA A 119 -10.38 16.93 10.66
C ALA A 119 -9.02 17.65 10.68
N LEU A 120 -8.50 17.94 11.88
CA LEU A 120 -7.19 18.56 12.09
C LEU A 120 -6.01 17.60 11.96
N ALA A 121 -6.23 16.29 11.81
CA ALA A 121 -5.17 15.30 11.69
C ALA A 121 -4.65 15.21 10.24
N PRO A 122 -3.43 15.71 9.94
CA PRO A 122 -2.96 15.80 8.55
C PRO A 122 -2.81 14.44 7.86
N SER A 123 -2.45 13.39 8.61
CA SER A 123 -2.38 12.03 8.07
C SER A 123 -3.73 11.46 7.62
N LEU A 124 -4.83 12.06 8.09
CA LEU A 124 -6.18 11.66 7.73
C LEU A 124 -6.80 12.54 6.66
N THR A 125 -6.39 13.81 6.57
CA THR A 125 -7.04 14.82 5.73
C THR A 125 -6.17 15.41 4.62
N ALA A 126 -4.84 15.28 4.66
CA ALA A 126 -3.97 15.78 3.59
C ALA A 126 -4.01 14.84 2.36
N ALA A 127 -4.09 15.41 1.15
CA ALA A 127 -3.98 14.63 -0.08
C ALA A 127 -2.52 14.52 -0.50
N VAL A 128 -1.80 13.54 0.04
CA VAL A 128 -0.42 13.29 -0.39
C VAL A 128 -0.42 12.46 -1.69
N PRO A 129 0.16 12.98 -2.80
CA PRO A 129 0.24 12.22 -4.05
C PRO A 129 1.02 10.91 -3.85
N GLY A 130 0.35 9.78 -4.09
CA GLY A 130 0.98 8.45 -4.13
C GLY A 130 0.91 7.61 -2.85
N TYR A 131 0.42 8.15 -1.73
CA TYR A 131 0.32 7.42 -0.46
C TYR A 131 -0.74 8.05 0.44
N ASN A 132 -1.98 7.56 0.47
CA ASN A 132 -2.83 7.68 1.65
C ASN A 132 -3.98 6.65 1.63
N ILE A 133 -3.67 5.38 1.88
CA ILE A 133 -4.66 4.32 2.15
C ILE A 133 -5.06 4.27 3.63
N GLU A 134 -4.33 4.99 4.48
CA GLU A 134 -4.49 5.12 5.92
C GLU A 134 -5.89 5.62 6.32
N PRO A 135 -6.50 6.62 5.64
CA PRO A 135 -7.84 7.08 5.98
C PRO A 135 -8.91 6.02 5.67
N PHE A 136 -8.73 5.23 4.62
CA PHE A 136 -9.59 4.09 4.31
C PHE A 136 -9.52 3.03 5.42
N PHE A 137 -8.32 2.69 5.89
CA PHE A 137 -8.18 1.80 7.04
C PHE A 137 -8.75 2.39 8.32
N GLY A 138 -8.63 3.71 8.51
CA GLY A 138 -9.28 4.41 9.62
C GLY A 138 -10.79 4.25 9.62
N LEU A 139 -11.43 4.33 8.45
CA LEU A 139 -12.87 4.05 8.33
C LEU A 139 -13.22 2.60 8.69
N LEU A 140 -12.41 1.63 8.27
CA LEU A 140 -12.62 0.22 8.62
C LEU A 140 -12.50 -0.01 10.13
N VAL A 141 -11.48 0.57 10.78
CA VAL A 141 -11.30 0.51 12.23
C VAL A 141 -12.49 1.18 12.94
N MET A 142 -12.93 2.35 12.50
CA MET A 142 -14.10 3.01 13.07
C MET A 142 -15.40 2.22 12.89
N ALA A 143 -15.58 1.55 11.75
CA ALA A 143 -16.73 0.67 11.51
C ALA A 143 -16.73 -0.53 12.47
N VAL A 144 -15.57 -1.16 12.70
CA VAL A 144 -15.40 -2.21 13.70
C VAL A 144 -15.72 -1.68 15.10
N CYS A 145 -15.20 -0.51 15.49
CA CYS A 145 -15.50 0.13 16.76
C CYS A 145 -16.99 0.43 16.92
N ALA A 146 -17.66 0.95 15.89
CA ALA A 146 -19.09 1.24 15.92
C ALA A 146 -19.92 -0.04 16.13
N ALA A 147 -19.59 -1.12 15.42
CA ALA A 147 -20.27 -2.40 15.56
C ALA A 147 -20.04 -3.02 16.95
N LEU A 148 -18.83 -2.92 17.49
CA LEU A 148 -18.49 -3.36 18.84
C LEU A 148 -19.27 -2.57 19.91
N LEU A 149 -19.38 -1.24 19.77
CA LEU A 149 -20.16 -0.40 20.69
C LEU A 149 -21.67 -0.67 20.60
N LEU A 150 -22.19 -0.93 19.39
CA LEU A 150 -23.59 -1.32 19.21
C LEU A 150 -23.89 -2.67 19.87
N TRP A 151 -22.98 -3.64 19.71
CA TRP A 151 -23.08 -4.93 20.38
C TRP A 151 -22.95 -4.79 21.90
N GLU A 152 -22.09 -3.90 22.40
CA GLU A 152 -22.00 -3.63 23.84
C GLU A 152 -23.31 -3.09 24.42
N LYS A 153 -23.99 -2.20 23.69
CA LYS A 153 -25.28 -1.63 24.09
C LYS A 153 -26.41 -2.64 24.06
N ALA A 154 -26.39 -3.57 23.10
CA ALA A 154 -27.36 -4.64 22.96
C ALA A 154 -26.63 -5.98 22.81
N PRO A 155 -26.22 -6.61 23.94
CA PRO A 155 -25.47 -7.86 23.93
C PRO A 155 -26.29 -9.04 23.39
N ASP A 156 -26.33 -9.18 22.07
CA ASP A 156 -27.00 -10.29 21.39
C ASP A 156 -26.08 -10.94 20.34
N PRO A 157 -26.40 -12.17 19.88
CA PRO A 157 -25.60 -12.83 18.85
C PRO A 157 -25.56 -12.06 17.53
N ARG A 158 -26.58 -11.23 17.23
CA ARG A 158 -26.66 -10.45 15.99
C ARG A 158 -25.64 -9.31 15.96
N GLY A 159 -25.47 -8.60 17.08
CA GLY A 159 -24.45 -7.59 17.27
C GLY A 159 -23.05 -8.19 17.20
N ALA A 160 -22.84 -9.37 17.78
CA ALA A 160 -21.58 -10.10 17.68
C ALA A 160 -21.25 -10.48 16.22
N LEU A 161 -22.23 -10.98 15.47
CA LEU A 161 -22.10 -11.28 14.04
C LEU A 161 -21.78 -10.03 13.23
N LEU A 162 -22.43 -8.90 13.52
CA LEU A 162 -22.16 -7.62 12.84
C LEU A 162 -20.73 -7.14 13.11
N ALA A 163 -20.28 -7.17 14.36
CA ALA A 163 -18.91 -6.81 14.71
C ALA A 163 -17.89 -7.74 14.04
N GLY A 164 -18.16 -9.04 13.99
CA GLY A 164 -17.32 -10.03 13.33
C GLY A 164 -17.30 -9.82 11.81
N ALA A 165 -18.44 -9.47 11.20
CA ALA A 165 -18.55 -9.14 9.79
C ALA A 165 -17.75 -7.87 9.41
N CYS A 166 -17.87 -6.79 10.18
CA CYS A 166 -17.07 -5.58 9.99
C CYS A 166 -15.57 -5.90 10.11
N LEU A 167 -15.22 -6.77 11.07
CA LEU A 167 -13.85 -7.23 11.24
C LEU A 167 -13.39 -8.06 10.04
N ALA A 168 -14.20 -8.99 9.52
CA ALA A 168 -13.86 -9.78 8.35
C ALA A 168 -13.58 -8.91 7.11
N VAL A 169 -14.41 -7.89 6.86
CA VAL A 169 -14.16 -6.92 5.78
C VAL A 169 -12.82 -6.21 6.00
N SER A 170 -12.53 -5.79 7.24
CA SER A 170 -11.24 -5.21 7.58
C SER A 170 -10.09 -6.19 7.31
N LEU A 171 -10.19 -7.46 7.73
CA LEU A 171 -9.17 -8.49 7.56
C LEU A 171 -8.92 -8.88 6.10
N LEU A 172 -9.98 -8.91 5.28
CA LEU A 172 -9.89 -9.16 3.84
C LEU A 172 -9.17 -8.02 3.10
N CYS A 173 -9.25 -6.79 3.64
CA CYS A 173 -8.50 -5.65 3.14
C CYS A 173 -7.08 -5.56 3.74
N ARG A 174 -6.91 -5.81 5.04
CA ARG A 174 -5.63 -5.67 5.77
C ARG A 174 -5.65 -6.41 7.12
N SER A 175 -4.52 -7.01 7.48
CA SER A 175 -4.40 -7.93 8.62
C SER A 175 -4.24 -7.31 10.02
N THR A 176 -4.22 -5.98 10.15
CA THR A 176 -3.83 -5.30 11.41
C THR A 176 -4.75 -5.60 12.60
N LEU A 177 -5.99 -6.04 12.34
CA LEU A 177 -6.95 -6.42 13.37
C LEU A 177 -7.04 -7.94 13.60
N PHE A 178 -6.13 -8.74 13.04
CA PHE A 178 -6.22 -10.20 13.13
C PHE A 178 -6.18 -10.70 14.57
N LEU A 179 -5.38 -10.10 15.44
CA LEU A 179 -5.30 -10.47 16.86
C LEU A 179 -6.33 -9.74 17.74
N LEU A 180 -7.22 -8.93 17.15
CA LEU A 180 -8.20 -8.16 17.91
C LEU A 180 -9.22 -9.06 18.63
N PRO A 181 -9.84 -10.08 18.01
CA PRO A 181 -10.77 -10.98 18.72
C PRO A 181 -10.19 -11.69 19.95
N PRO A 182 -9.01 -12.36 19.89
CA PRO A 182 -8.44 -12.98 21.09
C PRO A 182 -8.04 -11.95 22.14
N PHE A 183 -7.57 -10.76 21.73
CA PHE A 183 -7.33 -9.66 22.65
C PHE A 183 -8.61 -9.19 23.35
N LEU A 184 -9.70 -8.98 22.60
CA LEU A 184 -11.00 -8.59 23.15
C LEU A 184 -11.55 -9.66 24.07
N LEU A 185 -11.38 -10.95 23.76
CA LEU A 185 -11.77 -12.04 24.65
C LEU A 185 -11.06 -11.94 26.01
N ALA A 186 -9.75 -11.65 26.02
CA ALA A 186 -9.01 -11.44 27.27
C ALA A 186 -9.52 -10.20 28.04
N VAL A 187 -9.83 -9.11 27.33
CA VAL A 187 -10.44 -7.89 27.92
C VAL A 187 -11.84 -8.18 28.49
N PHE A 188 -12.66 -8.96 27.79
CA PHE A 188 -14.00 -9.34 28.24
C PHE A 188 -13.95 -10.20 29.51
N GLN A 189 -12.90 -11.01 29.69
CA GLN A 189 -12.70 -11.81 30.90
C GLN A 189 -12.27 -10.95 32.11
N SER A 190 -11.40 -9.98 31.88
CA SER A 190 -10.82 -9.15 32.93
C SER A 190 -11.72 -8.00 33.37
N HIS A 191 -12.50 -7.39 32.47
CA HIS A 191 -13.32 -6.23 32.78
C HIS A 191 -14.77 -6.61 33.17
N PRO A 192 -15.22 -6.36 34.41
CA PRO A 192 -16.51 -6.87 34.91
C PRO A 192 -17.73 -6.53 34.06
N ARG A 193 -17.75 -5.32 33.46
CA ARG A 193 -18.87 -4.88 32.62
C ARG A 193 -18.88 -5.50 31.23
N LEU A 194 -17.70 -5.83 30.68
CA LEU A 194 -17.57 -6.42 29.36
C LEU A 194 -17.78 -7.94 29.38
N ARG A 195 -17.76 -8.57 30.55
CA ARG A 195 -18.08 -10.01 30.74
C ARG A 195 -19.43 -10.40 30.14
N ARG A 196 -20.39 -9.49 30.09
CA ARG A 196 -21.72 -9.74 29.49
C ARG A 196 -21.65 -10.07 28.00
N LEU A 197 -20.62 -9.61 27.30
CA LEU A 197 -20.41 -9.88 25.87
C LEU A 197 -19.88 -11.29 25.61
N ARG A 198 -19.53 -12.04 26.66
CA ARG A 198 -19.07 -13.42 26.55
C ARG A 198 -20.07 -14.32 25.83
N GLY A 199 -21.38 -14.07 25.87
CA GLY A 199 -22.36 -14.93 25.19
C GLY A 199 -22.21 -14.97 23.66
N GLY A 200 -21.69 -13.91 23.04
CA GLY A 200 -21.59 -13.79 21.57
C GLY A 200 -20.19 -14.00 20.99
N TRP A 201 -19.18 -14.34 21.80
CA TRP A 201 -17.79 -14.40 21.33
C TRP A 201 -17.53 -15.41 20.20
N TRP A 202 -18.19 -16.57 20.22
CA TRP A 202 -18.10 -17.54 19.14
C TRP A 202 -18.69 -17.00 17.83
N ALA A 203 -19.78 -16.23 17.92
CA ALA A 203 -20.37 -15.59 16.75
C ALA A 203 -19.45 -14.50 16.18
N LEU A 204 -18.79 -13.72 17.04
CA LEU A 204 -17.75 -12.77 16.63
C LEU A 204 -16.60 -13.47 15.88
N LEU A 205 -16.03 -14.53 16.47
CA LEU A 205 -14.92 -15.29 15.88
C LEU A 205 -15.29 -15.94 14.55
N ALA A 206 -16.44 -16.61 14.51
CA ALA A 206 -16.92 -17.27 13.30
C ALA A 206 -17.12 -16.25 12.18
N ALA A 207 -17.81 -15.14 12.45
CA ALA A 207 -18.03 -14.10 11.45
C ALA A 207 -16.73 -13.40 11.01
N ALA A 208 -15.74 -13.26 11.90
CA ALA A 208 -14.46 -12.62 11.60
C ALA A 208 -13.50 -13.49 10.76
N TYR A 209 -13.36 -14.77 11.11
CA TYR A 209 -12.31 -15.62 10.55
C TYR A 209 -12.79 -16.65 9.52
N LEU A 210 -14.06 -17.07 9.55
CA LEU A 210 -14.59 -18.02 8.56
C LEU A 210 -14.42 -17.49 7.11
N PRO A 211 -14.60 -16.18 6.82
CA PRO A 211 -14.34 -15.64 5.49
C PRO A 211 -12.87 -15.74 5.03
N LEU A 212 -11.92 -15.90 5.96
CA LEU A 212 -10.50 -16.10 5.65
C LEU A 212 -10.15 -17.57 5.39
N ALA A 213 -10.99 -18.51 5.83
CA ALA A 213 -10.68 -19.94 5.79
C ALA A 213 -10.31 -20.43 4.38
N PRO A 214 -11.00 -20.04 3.30
CA PRO A 214 -10.62 -20.49 1.97
C PRO A 214 -9.27 -19.92 1.51
N TRP A 215 -8.95 -18.68 1.87
CA TRP A 215 -7.68 -18.06 1.57
C TRP A 215 -6.53 -18.75 2.32
N ALA A 216 -6.74 -19.04 3.60
CA ALA A 216 -5.78 -19.76 4.42
C ALA A 216 -5.59 -21.21 3.92
N ALA A 217 -6.66 -21.89 3.52
CA ALA A 217 -6.62 -23.23 2.95
C ALA A 217 -5.85 -23.26 1.62
N ARG A 218 -6.11 -22.28 0.74
CA ARG A 218 -5.32 -22.07 -0.49
C ARG A 218 -3.85 -21.87 -0.15
N ASN A 219 -3.53 -20.99 0.81
CA ASN A 219 -2.14 -20.71 1.17
C ASN A 219 -1.43 -21.95 1.71
N LEU A 220 -2.11 -22.73 2.55
CA LEU A 220 -1.59 -23.99 3.07
C LEU A 220 -1.36 -25.00 1.95
N TRP A 221 -2.32 -25.15 1.03
CA TRP A 221 -2.26 -26.08 -0.09
C TRP A 221 -1.13 -25.74 -1.08
N HIS A 222 -0.97 -24.46 -1.40
CA HIS A 222 -0.02 -24.02 -2.43
C HIS A 222 1.37 -23.66 -1.92
N PHE A 223 1.49 -23.15 -0.69
CA PHE A 223 2.78 -22.71 -0.12
C PHE A 223 3.29 -23.63 1.00
N GLY A 224 2.52 -24.64 1.42
CA GLY A 224 2.90 -25.51 2.54
C GLY A 224 2.96 -24.80 3.90
N SER A 225 2.56 -23.53 3.96
CA SER A 225 2.61 -22.70 5.17
C SER A 225 1.23 -22.11 5.47
N PHE A 226 0.79 -22.22 6.73
CA PHE A 226 -0.40 -21.52 7.19
C PHE A 226 -0.10 -20.02 7.31
N SER A 227 -0.55 -19.25 6.33
CA SER A 227 -0.57 -17.78 6.42
C SER A 227 -2.01 -17.29 6.29
N PRO A 228 -2.67 -16.86 7.38
CA PRO A 228 -4.05 -16.40 7.31
C PRO A 228 -4.20 -15.06 6.56
N PHE A 229 -3.10 -14.34 6.30
CA PHE A 229 -3.05 -13.06 5.58
C PHE A 229 -1.67 -12.79 4.92
N GLU A 230 -1.44 -11.56 4.42
CA GLU A 230 -0.23 -11.05 3.75
C GLU A 230 1.12 -11.56 4.31
N LEU A 231 1.93 -12.17 3.44
CA LEU A 231 3.39 -12.31 3.59
C LEU A 231 4.09 -11.11 2.91
N GLY A 232 5.09 -10.46 3.52
CA GLY A 232 5.91 -9.47 2.79
C GLY A 232 6.26 -8.20 3.54
N ALA A 233 5.34 -7.23 3.60
CA ALA A 233 5.65 -5.92 4.17
C ALA A 233 5.91 -5.98 5.69
N ALA A 234 5.21 -6.85 6.41
CA ALA A 234 5.36 -7.01 7.86
C ALA A 234 6.74 -7.58 8.24
N ASN A 235 7.29 -8.53 7.48
CA ASN A 235 8.59 -9.16 7.80
C ASN A 235 9.73 -8.14 7.74
N ARG A 236 9.64 -7.17 6.83
CA ARG A 236 10.60 -6.08 6.67
C ARG A 236 10.62 -5.15 7.88
N ASN A 237 9.44 -4.74 8.31
CA ASN A 237 9.30 -3.89 9.49
C ASN A 237 9.74 -4.65 10.75
N PHE A 238 9.32 -5.91 10.87
CA PHE A 238 9.69 -6.77 11.99
C PHE A 238 11.20 -6.97 12.05
N PHE A 239 11.88 -7.13 10.91
CA PHE A 239 13.34 -7.17 10.85
C PHE A 239 13.98 -5.87 11.34
N ALA A 240 13.54 -4.71 10.85
CA ALA A 240 14.04 -3.42 11.34
C ALA A 240 13.80 -3.25 12.85
N ALA A 241 12.64 -3.67 13.34
CA ALA A 241 12.29 -3.64 14.76
C ALA A 241 13.16 -4.59 15.59
N SER A 242 13.50 -5.77 15.06
CA SER A 242 14.39 -6.76 15.69
C SER A 242 15.81 -6.24 15.90
N LEU A 243 16.27 -5.33 15.03
CA LEU A 243 17.56 -4.65 15.14
C LEU A 243 17.55 -3.47 16.12
N GLY A 244 16.39 -3.16 16.70
CA GLY A 244 16.26 -2.11 17.71
C GLY A 244 16.08 -0.69 17.15
N PHE A 245 15.86 -0.53 15.84
CA PHE A 245 15.68 0.78 15.22
C PHE A 245 14.40 1.50 15.71
N ILE A 246 14.52 2.82 15.79
CA ILE A 246 13.48 3.81 16.11
C ILE A 246 13.80 5.04 15.23
N GLU A 247 12.87 5.52 14.40
CA GLU A 247 13.14 6.71 13.58
C GLU A 247 13.39 7.95 14.44
N ASN A 248 14.47 8.63 14.14
CA ASN A 248 14.53 10.08 14.18
C ASN A 248 14.79 10.54 12.74
N ASN A 249 14.00 11.52 12.30
CA ASN A 249 14.14 12.56 11.26
C ASN A 249 15.35 12.65 10.27
N ASP A 250 16.17 11.62 10.08
CA ASP A 250 17.45 11.70 9.35
C ASP A 250 17.33 11.33 7.87
N GLY A 251 16.11 11.14 7.35
CA GLY A 251 15.88 10.97 5.91
C GLY A 251 16.38 9.66 5.30
N TYR A 252 16.79 8.69 6.13
CA TYR A 252 17.15 7.35 5.66
C TYR A 252 15.91 6.47 5.58
N GLY A 253 15.57 6.04 4.37
CA GLY A 253 14.52 5.05 4.14
C GLY A 253 15.02 3.65 4.52
N TYR A 254 14.10 2.74 4.82
CA TYR A 254 14.37 1.30 5.03
C TYR A 254 15.30 0.66 3.97
N GLN A 255 15.37 1.22 2.75
CA GLN A 255 16.29 0.80 1.69
C GLN A 255 17.77 1.02 2.05
N ASP A 256 18.10 2.07 2.79
CA ASP A 256 19.46 2.42 3.16
C ASP A 256 20.03 1.48 4.23
N VAL A 257 19.16 1.04 5.16
CA VAL A 257 19.51 0.04 6.19
C VAL A 257 19.74 -1.35 5.59
N LEU A 258 18.94 -1.75 4.59
CA LEU A 258 19.16 -2.99 3.87
C LEU A 258 20.44 -2.94 3.04
N ALA A 259 20.70 -1.81 2.35
CA ALA A 259 21.87 -1.64 1.50
C ALA A 259 23.19 -1.63 2.26
N GLY A 260 23.20 -1.17 3.53
CA GLY A 260 24.42 -1.09 4.35
C GLY A 260 24.81 -2.37 5.10
N ARG A 261 23.93 -3.39 5.18
CA ARG A 261 24.20 -4.64 5.92
C ARG A 261 24.05 -5.91 5.09
N LEU A 262 23.31 -5.87 3.98
CA LEU A 262 23.26 -6.97 3.04
C LEU A 262 24.21 -6.63 1.89
N ASP A 263 25.39 -7.26 1.86
CA ASP A 263 26.28 -7.21 0.70
C ASP A 263 25.44 -7.47 -0.55
N THR A 264 25.41 -6.47 -1.45
CA THR A 264 24.49 -6.42 -2.57
C THR A 264 24.94 -7.33 -3.71
N ALA A 265 24.91 -8.64 -3.48
CA ALA A 265 24.55 -9.57 -4.55
C ALA A 265 23.07 -9.34 -4.89
N PRO A 266 22.65 -9.42 -6.16
CA PRO A 266 21.24 -9.29 -6.49
C PRO A 266 20.51 -10.38 -5.71
N LEU A 267 19.57 -9.98 -4.84
CA LEU A 267 18.60 -10.87 -4.21
C LEU A 267 17.80 -11.53 -5.34
N ALA A 268 18.39 -12.59 -5.88
CA ALA A 268 17.87 -13.38 -6.97
C ALA A 268 16.60 -14.09 -6.51
N ALA A 269 15.75 -14.35 -7.48
CA ALA A 269 14.42 -14.92 -7.34
C ALA A 269 14.36 -16.09 -6.34
N ASN A 270 13.46 -15.99 -5.36
CA ASN A 270 12.64 -17.06 -4.74
C ASN A 270 12.46 -16.95 -3.22
N ASP A 271 13.29 -16.24 -2.46
CA ASP A 271 13.20 -16.33 -0.99
C ASP A 271 13.69 -15.12 -0.15
N PRO A 272 13.42 -13.84 -0.52
CA PRO A 272 13.85 -12.72 0.32
C PRO A 272 12.92 -12.49 1.53
N ILE A 273 11.61 -12.74 1.42
CA ILE A 273 10.63 -12.37 2.46
C ILE A 273 10.63 -13.35 3.64
N VAL A 274 10.67 -14.66 3.37
CA VAL A 274 10.69 -15.68 4.43
C VAL A 274 12.04 -15.66 5.12
N ARG A 275 13.14 -15.55 4.37
CA ARG A 275 14.49 -15.35 4.94
C ARG A 275 14.60 -14.09 5.81
N ILE A 276 14.02 -12.95 5.42
CA ILE A 276 13.99 -11.74 6.27
C ILE A 276 13.21 -11.99 7.57
N GLY A 277 12.08 -12.69 7.49
CA GLY A 277 11.33 -13.09 8.68
C GLY A 277 12.13 -14.00 9.61
N GLY A 278 12.85 -14.98 9.04
CA GLY A 278 13.75 -15.87 9.78
C GLY A 278 14.88 -15.11 10.47
N MET A 279 15.56 -14.20 9.76
CA MET A 279 16.60 -13.35 10.36
C MET A 279 16.05 -12.45 11.47
N ALA A 280 14.84 -11.90 11.31
CA ALA A 280 14.20 -11.11 12.36
C ALA A 280 13.96 -11.96 13.62
N TRP A 281 13.53 -13.21 13.42
CA TRP A 281 13.32 -14.17 14.50
C TRP A 281 14.64 -14.52 15.19
N GLU A 282 15.71 -14.81 14.44
CA GLU A 282 17.05 -15.08 14.97
C GLU A 282 17.58 -13.90 15.79
N ASN A 283 17.42 -12.66 15.32
CA ASN A 283 17.80 -11.46 16.07
C ASN A 283 17.09 -11.41 17.43
N VAL A 284 15.75 -11.62 17.44
CA VAL A 284 14.97 -11.64 18.68
C VAL A 284 15.40 -12.78 19.61
N HIS A 285 15.76 -13.95 19.07
CA HIS A 285 16.22 -15.09 19.88
C HIS A 285 17.62 -14.87 20.44
N SER A 286 18.50 -14.21 19.69
CA SER A 286 19.86 -13.93 20.10
C SER A 286 19.95 -12.91 21.24
N ASP A 287 19.04 -11.92 21.27
CA ASP A 287 18.96 -10.93 22.35
C ASP A 287 17.51 -10.50 22.62
N PRO A 288 16.74 -11.33 23.36
CA PRO A 288 15.35 -11.02 23.68
C PRO A 288 15.21 -9.79 24.56
N SER A 289 16.24 -9.47 25.35
CA SER A 289 16.24 -8.33 26.27
C SER A 289 16.33 -7.00 25.52
N ALA A 290 17.23 -6.90 24.53
CA ALA A 290 17.36 -5.71 23.70
C ALA A 290 16.10 -5.47 22.86
N TYR A 291 15.50 -6.53 22.31
CA TYR A 291 14.25 -6.42 21.58
C TYR A 291 13.09 -5.95 22.46
N ALA A 292 12.97 -6.47 23.69
CA ALA A 292 11.98 -6.03 24.66
C ALA A 292 12.16 -4.55 25.03
N VAL A 293 13.39 -4.12 25.33
CA VAL A 293 13.72 -2.71 25.63
C VAL A 293 13.38 -1.81 24.45
N SER A 294 13.73 -2.20 23.23
CA SER A 294 13.42 -1.42 22.03
C SER A 294 11.91 -1.34 21.76
N THR A 295 11.18 -2.43 22.00
CA THR A 295 9.71 -2.44 21.92
C THR A 295 9.07 -1.48 22.92
N VAL A 296 9.56 -1.44 24.16
CA VAL A 296 9.11 -0.46 25.16
C VAL A 296 9.43 0.97 24.72
N LYS A 297 10.64 1.22 24.18
CA LYS A 297 11.00 2.54 23.65
C LYS A 297 10.07 2.98 22.50
N ARG A 298 9.76 2.08 21.56
CA ARG A 298 8.80 2.34 20.46
C ARG A 298 7.39 2.58 20.96
N PHE A 299 6.93 1.81 21.95
CA PHE A 299 5.64 2.04 22.58
C PHE A 299 5.57 3.41 23.26
N VAL A 300 6.58 3.78 24.06
CA VAL A 300 6.65 5.11 24.69
C VAL A 300 6.73 6.22 23.64
N PHE A 301 7.49 6.02 22.56
CA PHE A 301 7.54 6.95 21.43
C PHE A 301 6.16 7.15 20.79
N SER A 302 5.43 6.05 20.55
CA SER A 302 4.08 6.12 19.97
C SER A 302 3.08 6.87 20.86
N LEU A 303 3.21 6.76 22.19
CA LEU A 303 2.43 7.56 23.14
C LEU A 303 2.81 9.06 23.08
N ARG A 304 4.10 9.38 22.87
CA ARG A 304 4.58 10.77 22.73
C ARG A 304 4.04 11.47 21.50
N LEU A 305 3.82 10.76 20.39
CA LEU A 305 3.25 11.32 19.16
C LEU A 305 1.89 12.01 19.40
N HIS A 306 1.09 11.48 20.33
CA HIS A 306 -0.27 11.95 20.61
C HIS A 306 -0.53 12.16 22.11
N TRP A 307 0.47 12.60 22.86
CA TRP A 307 0.40 12.64 24.34
C TRP A 307 -0.78 13.46 24.87
N ILE A 308 -1.13 14.58 24.22
CA ILE A 308 -2.30 15.40 24.59
C ILE A 308 -3.60 14.60 24.41
N LEU A 309 -3.74 13.89 23.29
CA LEU A 309 -4.92 13.06 23.03
C LEU A 309 -5.04 11.93 24.06
N TRP A 310 -3.92 11.32 24.45
CA TRP A 310 -3.90 10.31 25.51
C TRP A 310 -4.29 10.85 26.89
N LEU A 311 -3.82 12.05 27.25
CA LEU A 311 -4.23 12.71 28.49
C LEU A 311 -5.73 13.00 28.52
N LEU A 312 -6.28 13.51 27.42
CA LEU A 312 -7.70 13.78 27.29
C LEU A 312 -8.54 12.51 27.28
N ALA A 313 -8.09 11.46 26.58
CA ALA A 313 -8.70 10.14 26.62
C ALA A 313 -8.70 9.58 28.05
N GLY A 314 -7.59 9.71 28.78
CA GLY A 314 -7.48 9.32 30.19
C GLY A 314 -8.46 10.08 31.09
N LEU A 315 -8.62 11.39 30.88
CA LEU A 315 -9.61 12.20 31.58
C LEU A 315 -11.03 11.69 31.32
N PHE A 316 -11.36 11.39 30.06
CA PHE A 316 -12.65 10.83 29.69
C PHE A 316 -12.92 9.50 30.38
N LEU A 317 -11.96 8.57 30.32
CA LEU A 317 -12.04 7.26 30.98
C LEU A 317 -12.19 7.38 32.50
N TYR A 318 -11.47 8.30 33.14
CA TYR A 318 -11.55 8.54 34.57
C TYR A 318 -12.92 9.07 35.02
N ARG A 319 -13.47 10.03 34.26
CA ARG A 319 -14.78 10.65 34.50
C ARG A 319 -15.92 9.67 34.24
N ARG A 320 -15.82 8.94 33.13
CA ARG A 320 -16.79 7.94 32.66
C ARG A 320 -16.44 6.53 33.12
N ARG A 321 -15.67 6.38 34.21
CA ARG A 321 -15.27 5.06 34.74
C ARG A 321 -16.44 4.14 35.10
N LYS A 322 -17.64 4.72 35.27
CA LYS A 322 -18.87 3.99 35.55
C LYS A 322 -19.69 3.60 34.31
N GLU A 323 -19.30 4.08 33.13
CA GLU A 323 -20.04 3.86 31.89
C GLU A 323 -19.40 2.75 31.03
N ASP A 324 -20.23 2.18 30.17
CA ASP A 324 -19.89 1.20 29.13
C ASP A 324 -19.54 1.95 27.84
N GLY A 325 -18.68 1.41 26.98
CA GLY A 325 -18.27 2.05 25.72
C GLY A 325 -16.85 2.61 25.72
N PRO A 326 -16.53 3.65 26.52
CA PRO A 326 -15.20 4.28 26.49
C PRO A 326 -14.06 3.30 26.70
N TRP A 327 -14.25 2.33 27.60
CA TRP A 327 -13.25 1.28 27.87
C TRP A 327 -13.05 0.32 26.72
N LEU A 328 -14.13 -0.04 26.00
CA LEU A 328 -14.04 -0.90 24.83
C LEU A 328 -13.28 -0.20 23.69
N LEU A 329 -13.58 1.08 23.44
CA LEU A 329 -12.86 1.87 22.45
C LEU A 329 -11.39 2.08 22.84
N ALA A 330 -11.11 2.33 24.12
CA ALA A 330 -9.74 2.44 24.63
C ALA A 330 -8.98 1.12 24.49
N ALA A 331 -9.63 -0.03 24.71
CA ALA A 331 -9.03 -1.34 24.49
C ALA A 331 -8.63 -1.55 23.02
N VAL A 332 -9.48 -1.14 22.06
CA VAL A 332 -9.13 -1.21 20.63
C VAL A 332 -7.94 -0.29 20.30
N CYS A 333 -7.91 0.92 20.86
CA CYS A 333 -6.76 1.82 20.70
C CYS A 333 -5.48 1.16 21.23
N LEU A 334 -5.49 0.73 22.49
CA LEU A 334 -4.34 0.08 23.14
C LEU A 334 -3.87 -1.16 22.38
N TYR A 335 -4.79 -1.99 21.89
CA TYR A 335 -4.47 -3.14 21.02
C TYR A 335 -3.64 -2.71 19.82
N PHE A 336 -4.09 -1.67 19.11
CA PHE A 336 -3.44 -1.25 17.87
C PHE A 336 -2.01 -0.77 18.13
N PHE A 337 -1.81 0.02 19.18
CA PHE A 337 -0.47 0.46 19.59
C PHE A 337 0.39 -0.71 20.09
N ALA A 338 -0.18 -1.65 20.84
CA ALA A 338 0.53 -2.81 21.37
C ALA A 338 0.95 -3.81 20.28
N VAL A 339 0.19 -3.96 19.20
CA VAL A 339 0.54 -4.85 18.07
C VAL A 339 1.57 -4.23 17.14
N HIS A 340 1.50 -2.92 16.91
CA HIS A 340 2.41 -2.25 15.97
C HIS A 340 3.75 -1.88 16.61
N SER A 341 3.81 -1.56 17.91
CA SER A 341 5.08 -1.21 18.58
C SER A 341 6.16 -2.30 18.53
N PRO A 342 5.84 -3.60 18.58
CA PRO A 342 6.81 -4.67 18.33
C PRO A 342 7.21 -4.79 16.86
N MET A 343 6.28 -4.54 15.93
CA MET A 343 6.50 -4.85 14.51
C MET A 343 7.05 -3.69 13.68
N SER A 344 6.78 -2.44 14.04
CA SER A 344 7.15 -1.28 13.24
C SER A 344 7.24 -0.02 14.08
N TRP A 345 8.03 0.94 13.60
CA TRP A 345 8.19 2.27 14.19
C TRP A 345 7.59 3.38 13.30
N GLU A 346 7.16 3.09 12.06
CA GLU A 346 6.67 4.13 11.15
C GLU A 346 5.35 4.73 11.66
N VAL A 347 5.29 6.06 11.73
CA VAL A 347 4.12 6.81 12.24
C VAL A 347 2.83 6.42 11.51
N ARG A 348 2.92 6.13 10.20
CA ARG A 348 1.76 5.72 9.39
C ARG A 348 1.03 4.47 9.88
N TYR A 349 1.69 3.61 10.66
CA TYR A 349 1.05 2.42 11.23
C TYR A 349 0.14 2.74 12.40
N PHE A 350 0.15 3.97 12.92
CA PHE A 350 -0.74 4.41 14.00
C PHE A 350 -1.90 5.28 13.47
N ASP A 351 -1.79 5.82 12.25
CA ASP A 351 -2.82 6.67 11.64
C ASP A 351 -4.21 6.02 11.56
N PRO A 352 -4.37 4.72 11.24
CA PRO A 352 -5.71 4.12 11.15
C PRO A 352 -6.49 4.12 12.48
N VAL A 353 -5.82 4.17 13.64
CA VAL A 353 -6.52 4.19 14.94
C VAL A 353 -6.69 5.61 15.50
N LEU A 354 -6.02 6.60 14.90
CA LEU A 354 -6.07 7.99 15.34
C LEU A 354 -7.49 8.56 15.46
N PRO A 355 -8.46 8.29 14.55
CA PRO A 355 -9.82 8.77 14.71
C PRO A 355 -10.48 8.27 16.00
N CYS A 356 -10.23 7.01 16.39
CA CYS A 356 -10.76 6.43 17.63
C CYS A 356 -10.15 7.09 18.87
N LEU A 357 -8.87 7.44 18.82
CA LEU A 357 -8.21 8.21 19.87
C LEU A 357 -8.78 9.64 19.96
N CYS A 358 -9.05 10.29 18.81
CA CYS A 358 -9.73 11.58 18.74
C CYS A 358 -11.14 11.53 19.35
N VAL A 359 -11.86 10.41 19.22
CA VAL A 359 -13.17 10.20 19.88
C VAL A 359 -13.06 10.22 21.40
N LEU A 360 -12.10 9.48 21.96
CA LEU A 360 -11.87 9.48 23.41
C LEU A 360 -11.40 10.86 23.91
N ALA A 361 -10.48 11.51 23.17
CA ALA A 361 -9.98 12.83 23.51
C ALA A 361 -11.06 13.92 23.42
N GLY A 362 -11.91 13.87 22.39
CA GLY A 362 -13.06 14.77 22.24
C GLY A 362 -14.05 14.61 23.39
N GLY A 363 -14.32 13.37 23.81
CA GLY A 363 -15.06 13.09 25.04
C GLY A 363 -14.44 13.75 26.27
N GLY A 364 -13.12 13.65 26.43
CA GLY A 364 -12.38 14.26 27.55
C GLY A 364 -12.45 15.78 27.56
N LEU A 365 -12.34 16.41 26.39
CA LEU A 365 -12.50 17.87 26.24
C LEU A 365 -13.91 18.32 26.61
N ALA A 366 -14.94 17.56 26.20
CA ALA A 366 -16.33 17.87 26.53
C ALA A 366 -16.60 17.87 28.04
N GLU A 367 -15.80 17.15 28.82
CA GLU A 367 -15.92 17.07 30.28
C GLU A 367 -15.27 18.30 30.98
N ILE A 368 -14.37 19.05 30.34
CA ILE A 368 -13.68 20.19 31.00
C ILE A 368 -14.65 21.30 31.43
N PRO A 369 -15.56 21.81 30.57
CA PRO A 369 -16.48 22.90 30.92
C PRO A 369 -17.50 22.53 31.99
N ALA A 370 -17.89 21.24 32.11
CA ALA A 370 -18.87 20.77 33.10
C ALA A 370 -18.45 20.99 34.57
N ARG A 371 -17.18 21.35 34.82
CA ARG A 371 -16.66 21.70 36.15
C ARG A 371 -16.63 23.20 36.46
N LEU A 372 -16.75 24.08 35.47
CA LEU A 372 -16.68 25.54 35.68
C LEU A 372 -18.02 26.15 36.15
N GLY A 373 -18.93 25.33 36.70
CA GLY A 373 -20.21 25.81 37.24
C GLY A 373 -21.32 26.00 36.19
N ALA A 374 -21.19 25.41 35.00
CA ALA A 374 -22.33 25.27 34.10
C ALA A 374 -23.37 24.33 34.76
N PRO A 375 -24.66 24.71 34.84
CA PRO A 375 -25.65 23.98 35.64
C PRO A 375 -25.76 22.51 35.22
N SER A 376 -25.66 21.63 36.21
CA SER A 376 -25.85 20.19 36.06
C SER A 376 -27.32 19.88 35.78
N LEU A 377 -27.62 19.43 34.56
CA LEU A 377 -28.94 18.89 34.21
C LEU A 377 -29.07 17.48 34.80
N GLU A 378 -29.56 17.39 36.04
CA GLU A 378 -30.08 16.14 36.60
C GLU A 378 -31.35 15.73 35.83
N GLY A 379 -31.32 14.52 35.27
CA GLY A 379 -32.51 13.89 34.68
C GLY A 379 -32.33 13.41 33.24
N GLY A 380 -31.57 12.32 33.06
CA GLY A 380 -31.85 11.21 32.11
C GLY A 380 -32.15 11.47 30.62
N ARG A 381 -32.16 12.71 30.15
CA ARG A 381 -32.35 13.11 28.76
C ARG A 381 -31.40 14.28 28.53
N SER A 382 -30.47 14.12 27.61
CA SER A 382 -29.75 15.28 27.07
C SER A 382 -30.79 16.16 26.36
N PRO A 383 -30.91 17.43 26.77
CA PRO A 383 -30.72 18.47 25.78
C PRO A 383 -29.51 19.29 26.21
N LEU A 384 -28.63 19.57 25.26
CA LEU A 384 -27.78 20.75 25.38
C LEU A 384 -28.68 21.92 25.85
N PRO A 385 -28.30 22.69 26.89
CA PRO A 385 -29.08 23.85 27.34
C PRO A 385 -29.50 24.70 26.13
N GLU A 386 -30.68 25.31 26.13
CA GLU A 386 -31.17 26.10 24.97
C GLU A 386 -30.14 27.17 24.52
N GLY A 387 -29.28 27.64 25.43
CA GLY A 387 -28.14 28.52 25.18
C GLY A 387 -26.81 27.87 24.76
N MET A 388 -26.73 26.55 24.57
CA MET A 388 -25.59 25.82 23.95
C MET A 388 -25.97 25.19 22.61
N GLY A 389 -27.24 25.25 22.22
CA GLY A 389 -27.68 24.89 20.87
C GLY A 389 -27.05 25.78 19.80
N TRP A 390 -26.72 27.03 20.12
CA TRP A 390 -25.88 27.86 19.24
C TRP A 390 -24.45 27.36 19.23
N LEU A 391 -23.82 27.04 20.37
CA LEU A 391 -22.43 26.55 20.41
C LEU A 391 -22.27 25.24 19.65
N ALA A 392 -23.20 24.30 19.78
CA ALA A 392 -23.20 23.05 19.02
C ALA A 392 -23.47 23.29 17.52
N ARG A 393 -24.37 24.23 17.16
CA ARG A 393 -24.58 24.65 15.77
C ARG A 393 -23.38 25.40 15.21
N SER A 394 -22.72 26.25 15.99
CA SER A 394 -21.52 27.02 15.65
C SER A 394 -20.30 26.14 15.57
N LEU A 395 -20.18 25.11 16.41
CA LEU A 395 -19.17 24.06 16.32
C LEU A 395 -19.45 23.15 15.13
N ALA A 396 -20.70 22.80 14.83
CA ALA A 396 -21.05 22.04 13.64
C ALA A 396 -20.82 22.86 12.36
N VAL A 397 -21.11 24.16 12.38
CA VAL A 397 -20.80 25.11 11.31
C VAL A 397 -19.28 25.33 11.23
N LEU A 398 -18.55 25.36 12.34
CA LEU A 398 -17.08 25.43 12.36
C LEU A 398 -16.48 24.11 11.90
N CYS A 399 -17.05 22.96 12.24
CA CYS A 399 -16.66 21.65 11.70
C CYS A 399 -16.90 21.63 10.20
N ALA A 400 -18.08 22.08 9.75
CA ALA A 400 -18.42 22.19 8.34
C ALA A 400 -17.54 23.23 7.63
N ALA A 401 -17.16 24.32 8.31
CA ALA A 401 -16.29 25.37 7.77
C ALA A 401 -14.84 24.95 7.76
N LEU A 402 -14.34 24.24 8.76
CA LEU A 402 -13.01 23.60 8.79
C LEU A 402 -12.96 22.42 7.84
N TYR A 403 -14.07 21.72 7.64
CA TYR A 403 -14.24 20.72 6.59
C TYR A 403 -14.30 21.37 5.21
N LEU A 404 -14.92 22.54 5.05
CA LEU A 404 -14.94 23.32 3.80
C LEU A 404 -13.65 24.10 3.57
N LEU A 405 -12.89 24.42 4.62
CA LEU A 405 -11.55 24.99 4.59
C LEU A 405 -10.50 23.90 4.46
N GLY A 406 -10.79 22.66 4.87
CA GLY A 406 -9.98 21.46 4.68
C GLY A 406 -10.21 20.88 3.29
N ALA A 407 -11.45 20.78 2.85
CA ALA A 407 -11.86 20.56 1.46
C ALA A 407 -11.48 21.75 0.58
N GLY A 408 -11.47 22.96 1.14
CA GLY A 408 -10.97 24.18 0.54
C GLY A 408 -9.45 24.26 0.54
N TYR A 409 -8.77 23.59 1.47
CA TYR A 409 -7.33 23.36 1.51
C TYR A 409 -6.93 22.23 0.57
N LEU A 410 -7.79 21.24 0.34
CA LEU A 410 -7.66 20.17 -0.65
C LEU A 410 -7.98 20.68 -2.05
N ALA A 411 -8.98 21.54 -2.20
CA ALA A 411 -9.27 22.30 -3.41
C ALA A 411 -8.20 23.37 -3.62
N ALA A 412 -7.68 23.96 -2.54
CA ALA A 412 -6.49 24.79 -2.59
C ALA A 412 -5.28 23.95 -2.90
N GLU A 413 -5.06 22.72 -2.44
CA GLU A 413 -3.91 21.87 -2.80
C GLU A 413 -4.00 21.43 -4.27
N ALA A 414 -5.22 21.10 -4.72
CA ALA A 414 -5.53 20.95 -6.13
C ALA A 414 -5.26 22.25 -6.91
N ALA A 415 -5.48 23.42 -6.29
CA ALA A 415 -5.09 24.74 -6.79
C ALA A 415 -3.65 25.15 -6.45
N TRP A 416 -2.90 24.44 -5.59
CA TRP A 416 -1.48 24.65 -5.30
C TRP A 416 -0.68 24.05 -6.44
N GLY A 417 -1.32 23.21 -7.27
CA GLY A 417 -1.04 23.07 -8.70
C GLY A 417 -0.79 24.40 -9.46
N LEU A 418 -1.21 25.55 -8.93
CA LEU A 418 -1.01 26.89 -9.48
C LEU A 418 0.11 27.70 -8.79
N LEU A 419 0.58 27.31 -7.59
CA LEU A 419 1.66 28.02 -6.89
C LEU A 419 3.05 27.53 -7.34
N PRO A 420 4.03 28.43 -7.54
CA PRO A 420 5.41 28.04 -7.86
C PRO A 420 6.03 27.28 -6.68
N CYS A 421 6.75 26.20 -6.98
CA CYS A 421 7.42 25.37 -5.98
C CYS A 421 8.41 26.19 -5.12
N ARG A 422 8.06 26.41 -3.84
CA ARG A 422 8.93 27.07 -2.83
C ARG A 422 9.48 26.02 -1.87
N MET A 423 10.50 25.29 -2.32
CA MET A 423 11.26 24.35 -1.49
C MET A 423 12.61 24.98 -1.10
N PRO A 424 13.26 24.53 0.01
CA PRO A 424 14.62 24.96 0.37
C PRO A 424 15.57 24.76 -0.81
N GLU A 425 16.55 25.64 -1.05
CA GLU A 425 17.44 25.53 -2.21
C GLU A 425 18.44 24.37 -2.06
N SER A 426 18.15 23.24 -2.70
CA SER A 426 19.04 22.07 -2.80
C SER A 426 18.86 21.41 -4.18
N PRO A 427 19.83 20.62 -4.67
CA PRO A 427 19.67 19.91 -5.95
C PRO A 427 18.45 18.98 -5.97
N LEU A 428 18.21 18.26 -4.86
CA LEU A 428 17.07 17.33 -4.74
C LEU A 428 15.73 18.05 -4.73
N SER A 429 15.63 19.17 -4.01
CA SER A 429 14.39 19.94 -3.96
C SER A 429 14.06 20.60 -5.30
N GLN A 430 15.06 21.11 -6.03
CA GLN A 430 14.87 21.66 -7.36
C GLN A 430 14.52 20.59 -8.40
N LEU A 431 15.09 19.37 -8.30
CA LEU A 431 14.66 18.22 -9.09
C LEU A 431 13.20 17.84 -8.82
N ARG A 432 12.77 17.85 -7.55
CA ARG A 432 11.36 17.63 -7.18
C ARG A 432 10.44 18.72 -7.74
N CYS A 433 10.86 19.98 -7.67
CA CYS A 433 10.13 21.08 -8.28
C CYS A 433 9.98 20.90 -9.79
N ALA A 434 11.03 20.49 -10.50
CA ALA A 434 10.96 20.22 -11.93
C ALA A 434 9.95 19.11 -12.26
N GLY A 435 9.95 18.02 -11.48
CA GLY A 435 8.96 16.95 -11.62
C GLY A 435 7.51 17.43 -11.44
N GLN A 436 7.26 18.35 -10.51
CA GLN A 436 5.94 18.94 -10.31
C GLN A 436 5.51 19.82 -11.48
N GLU A 437 6.41 20.68 -11.99
CA GLU A 437 6.12 21.54 -13.15
C GLU A 437 5.89 20.73 -14.44
N LEU A 438 6.58 19.60 -14.61
CA LEU A 438 6.33 18.64 -15.69
C LEU A 438 4.93 18.05 -15.65
N VAL A 439 4.46 17.63 -14.47
CA VAL A 439 3.09 17.12 -14.29
C VAL A 439 2.05 18.20 -14.63
N ARG A 440 2.41 19.48 -14.47
CA ARG A 440 1.56 20.64 -14.79
C ARG A 440 1.65 21.07 -16.26
N GLY A 441 2.44 20.39 -17.10
CA GLY A 441 2.69 20.77 -18.50
C GLY A 441 3.49 22.06 -18.66
N ARG A 442 4.19 22.48 -17.61
CA ARG A 442 4.97 23.72 -17.53
C ARG A 442 6.45 23.45 -17.82
N ASP A 443 6.74 23.11 -19.08
CA ASP A 443 8.06 22.66 -19.52
C ASP A 443 9.15 23.73 -19.31
N ARG A 444 8.80 25.02 -19.42
CA ARG A 444 9.76 26.14 -19.21
C ARG A 444 10.19 26.24 -17.76
N GLU A 445 9.24 26.17 -16.84
CA GLU A 445 9.46 26.22 -15.40
C GLU A 445 10.20 24.97 -14.90
N ALA A 446 9.85 23.80 -15.45
CA ALA A 446 10.58 22.56 -15.21
C ALA A 446 12.05 22.68 -15.66
N SER A 447 12.30 23.21 -16.86
CA SER A 447 13.65 23.47 -17.36
C SER A 447 14.43 24.40 -16.42
N ALA A 448 13.81 25.52 -16.01
CA ALA A 448 14.43 26.47 -15.11
C ALA A 448 14.72 25.89 -13.71
N ALA A 449 13.90 24.96 -13.22
CA ALA A 449 14.15 24.24 -11.98
C ALA A 449 15.30 23.23 -12.12
N LEU A 450 15.40 22.51 -13.22
CA LEU A 450 16.53 21.60 -13.47
C LEU A 450 17.86 22.34 -13.62
N GLU A 451 17.87 23.50 -14.28
CA GLU A 451 19.08 24.35 -14.35
C GLU A 451 19.50 24.86 -12.97
N ARG A 452 18.54 25.20 -12.10
CA ARG A 452 18.83 25.53 -10.70
C ARG A 452 19.38 24.33 -9.95
N ALA A 453 18.79 23.14 -10.13
CA ALA A 453 19.28 21.91 -9.52
C ALA A 453 20.75 21.65 -9.88
N ARG A 454 21.09 21.83 -11.16
CA ARG A 454 22.46 21.65 -11.68
C ARG A 454 23.45 22.68 -11.14
N ARG A 455 23.04 23.94 -10.98
CA ARG A 455 23.88 24.99 -10.38
C ARG A 455 24.18 24.76 -8.90
N LEU A 456 23.28 24.07 -8.19
CA LEU A 456 23.44 23.74 -6.78
C LEU A 456 24.26 22.46 -6.56
N GLU A 457 24.65 21.75 -7.63
CA GLU A 457 25.53 20.58 -7.52
C GLU A 457 26.91 21.01 -7.01
N GLY A 458 27.36 20.36 -5.93
CA GLY A 458 28.72 20.45 -5.41
C GLY A 458 29.49 19.13 -5.54
N PRO A 459 30.77 19.09 -5.12
CA PRO A 459 31.64 17.91 -5.15
C PRO A 459 31.04 16.69 -4.45
N ASP A 460 30.26 16.92 -3.38
CA ASP A 460 29.64 15.88 -2.54
C ASP A 460 28.27 15.41 -3.08
N THR A 461 27.84 15.90 -4.25
CA THR A 461 26.52 15.53 -4.81
C THR A 461 26.53 14.08 -5.24
N HIS A 462 25.60 13.30 -4.68
CA HIS A 462 25.51 11.87 -4.97
C HIS A 462 25.35 11.61 -6.50
N PRO A 463 26.14 10.70 -7.10
CA PRO A 463 26.12 10.40 -8.53
C PRO A 463 24.71 10.07 -9.07
N ASP A 464 23.91 9.29 -8.33
CA ASP A 464 22.51 8.99 -8.71
C ASP A 464 21.64 10.25 -8.84
N LEU A 465 21.83 11.25 -7.98
CA LEU A 465 21.05 12.49 -8.02
C LEU A 465 21.43 13.31 -9.27
N ARG A 466 22.73 13.41 -9.54
CA ARG A 466 23.26 14.06 -10.74
C ARG A 466 22.78 13.38 -12.02
N ALA A 467 22.85 12.04 -12.07
CA ALA A 467 22.35 11.27 -13.21
C ALA A 467 20.85 11.51 -13.44
N ARG A 468 20.04 11.62 -12.37
CA ARG A 468 18.60 11.92 -12.47
C ARG A 468 18.31 13.32 -12.99
N ILE A 469 19.08 14.32 -12.59
CA ILE A 469 18.95 15.69 -13.13
C ILE A 469 19.23 15.69 -14.63
N LEU A 470 20.32 15.04 -15.06
CA LEU A 470 20.69 14.92 -16.47
C LEU A 470 19.64 14.15 -17.29
N ILE A 471 19.09 13.05 -16.76
CA ILE A 471 18.00 12.31 -17.40
C ILE A 471 16.76 13.20 -17.55
N ALA A 472 16.36 13.91 -16.48
CA ALA A 472 15.20 14.77 -16.50
C ALA A 472 15.35 15.91 -17.52
N GLN A 473 16.53 16.52 -17.61
CA GLN A 473 16.83 17.54 -18.63
C GLN A 473 16.81 16.94 -20.04
N GLY A 474 17.46 15.78 -20.22
CA GLY A 474 17.55 15.11 -21.50
C GLY A 474 16.19 14.66 -22.05
N LEU A 475 15.25 14.30 -21.18
CA LEU A 475 13.91 13.86 -21.58
C LEU A 475 12.85 14.98 -21.61
N LEU A 476 13.22 16.21 -21.23
CA LEU A 476 12.28 17.34 -21.15
C LEU A 476 11.83 17.82 -22.53
N ALA A 477 12.75 17.83 -23.51
CA ALA A 477 12.44 18.26 -24.87
C ALA A 477 11.60 17.21 -25.62
N LYS A 478 10.80 17.67 -26.60
CA LYS A 478 10.05 16.78 -27.51
C LYS A 478 10.94 15.73 -28.17
N THR A 479 12.17 16.11 -28.49
CA THR A 479 13.24 15.23 -28.94
C THR A 479 14.26 15.08 -27.81
N PRO A 480 14.49 13.86 -27.30
CA PRO A 480 15.44 13.65 -26.22
C PRO A 480 16.85 14.16 -26.55
N ASP A 481 17.43 14.96 -25.65
CA ASP A 481 18.80 15.44 -25.78
C ASP A 481 19.77 14.31 -25.46
N ARG A 482 20.28 13.69 -26.52
CA ARG A 482 21.19 12.57 -26.44
C ARG A 482 22.48 12.90 -25.69
N ALA A 483 23.00 14.12 -25.78
CA ALA A 483 24.27 14.47 -25.13
C ALA A 483 24.13 14.44 -23.60
N LEU A 484 23.02 14.96 -23.07
CA LEU A 484 22.72 14.92 -21.64
C LEU A 484 22.49 13.49 -21.15
N LEU A 485 21.77 12.68 -21.94
CA LEU A 485 21.55 11.27 -21.61
C LEU A 485 22.84 10.45 -21.61
N GLU A 486 23.76 10.71 -22.54
CA GLU A 486 25.09 10.07 -22.56
C GLU A 486 25.95 10.50 -21.36
N GLN A 487 25.88 11.77 -20.93
CA GLN A 487 26.51 12.23 -19.68
C GLN A 487 25.91 11.50 -18.47
N ALA A 488 24.59 11.31 -18.42
CA ALA A 488 23.94 10.58 -17.33
C ALA A 488 24.45 9.13 -17.23
N VAL A 489 24.70 8.46 -18.36
CA VAL A 489 25.28 7.11 -18.38
C VAL A 489 26.71 7.11 -17.84
N ALA A 490 27.51 8.12 -18.21
CA ALA A 490 28.87 8.27 -17.69
C ALA A 490 28.91 8.50 -16.18
N VAL A 491 27.90 9.17 -15.61
CA VAL A 491 27.76 9.36 -14.16
C VAL A 491 27.27 8.09 -13.46
N SER A 492 26.17 7.49 -13.93
CA SER A 492 25.63 6.25 -13.38
C SER A 492 24.75 5.50 -14.39
N SER A 493 25.35 4.52 -15.07
CA SER A 493 24.61 3.63 -15.99
C SER A 493 23.54 2.80 -15.27
N ALA A 494 23.75 2.49 -13.98
CA ALA A 494 22.78 1.78 -13.16
C ALA A 494 21.51 2.61 -12.91
N THR A 495 21.65 3.92 -12.64
CA THR A 495 20.51 4.83 -12.47
C THR A 495 19.77 5.02 -13.78
N VAL A 496 20.47 5.25 -14.90
CA VAL A 496 19.85 5.37 -16.23
C VAL A 496 19.05 4.12 -16.59
N ARG A 497 19.61 2.93 -16.33
CA ARG A 497 18.90 1.65 -16.55
C ARG A 497 17.65 1.52 -15.68
N ARG A 498 17.72 1.92 -14.40
CA ARG A 498 16.58 1.86 -13.48
C ARG A 498 15.45 2.80 -13.94
N GLU A 499 15.78 4.01 -14.37
CA GLU A 499 14.80 4.97 -14.89
C GLU A 499 14.22 4.52 -16.25
N ALA A 500 15.03 3.92 -17.13
CA ALA A 500 14.57 3.37 -18.41
C ALA A 500 13.52 2.27 -18.23
N LEU A 501 13.78 1.33 -17.30
CA LEU A 501 12.81 0.29 -16.94
C LEU A 501 11.54 0.90 -16.34
N ALA A 502 11.68 1.86 -15.43
CA ALA A 502 10.53 2.53 -14.84
C ALA A 502 9.69 3.33 -15.87
N LEU A 503 10.29 3.81 -16.97
CA LEU A 503 9.56 4.45 -18.07
C LEU A 503 8.89 3.42 -18.99
N GLN A 504 9.53 2.27 -19.22
CA GLN A 504 8.96 1.15 -19.95
C GLN A 504 7.71 0.63 -19.24
N ASP A 505 7.76 0.43 -17.92
CA ASP A 505 6.62 -0.02 -17.11
C ASP A 505 5.45 0.98 -17.12
N ARG A 506 5.75 2.28 -17.29
CA ARG A 506 4.74 3.36 -17.41
C ARG A 506 4.22 3.55 -18.84
N GLY A 507 4.62 2.70 -19.78
CA GLY A 507 4.23 2.83 -21.19
C GLY A 507 4.82 4.05 -21.90
N ARG A 508 5.79 4.76 -21.32
CA ARG A 508 6.49 5.89 -21.97
C ARG A 508 7.60 5.36 -22.88
N LEU A 509 7.21 4.54 -23.85
CA LEU A 509 8.11 3.70 -24.65
C LEU A 509 9.14 4.51 -25.44
N GLY A 510 8.78 5.69 -25.96
CA GLY A 510 9.72 6.56 -26.67
C GLY A 510 10.84 7.11 -25.79
N GLN A 511 10.53 7.45 -24.53
CA GLN A 511 11.53 7.93 -23.57
C GLN A 511 12.39 6.78 -23.03
N ALA A 512 11.77 5.63 -22.76
CA ALA A 512 12.49 4.42 -22.39
C ALA A 512 13.48 4.01 -23.49
N ALA A 513 13.05 4.04 -24.76
CA ALA A 513 13.90 3.75 -25.91
C ALA A 513 15.11 4.69 -25.99
N ALA A 514 14.93 6.00 -25.77
CA ALA A 514 16.03 6.96 -25.77
C ALA A 514 17.08 6.67 -24.69
N LEU A 515 16.66 6.25 -23.50
CA LEU A 515 17.60 5.84 -22.43
C LEU A 515 18.29 4.52 -22.76
N PHE A 516 17.59 3.54 -23.33
CA PHE A 516 18.22 2.30 -23.77
C PHE A 516 19.19 2.50 -24.94
N ASP A 517 18.91 3.44 -25.85
CA ASP A 517 19.81 3.79 -26.96
C ASP A 517 21.17 4.26 -26.45
N VAL A 518 21.18 5.17 -25.46
CA VAL A 518 22.44 5.65 -24.89
C VAL A 518 23.14 4.58 -24.04
N LEU A 519 22.40 3.70 -23.35
CA LEU A 519 22.98 2.57 -22.62
C LEU A 519 23.68 1.58 -23.55
N VAL A 520 23.04 1.21 -24.67
CA VAL A 520 23.64 0.34 -25.69
C VAL A 520 24.93 0.94 -26.26
N ALA A 521 24.92 2.26 -26.47
CA ALA A 521 26.09 2.97 -27.00
C ALA A 521 27.23 3.09 -25.98
N ARG A 522 26.92 3.41 -24.72
CA ARG A 522 27.90 3.90 -23.73
C ARG A 522 28.19 2.96 -22.54
N ASP A 523 27.47 1.86 -22.37
CA ASP A 523 27.79 0.82 -21.36
C ASP A 523 28.15 -0.51 -22.06
N PRO A 524 29.43 -0.71 -22.47
CA PRO A 524 29.86 -1.95 -23.13
C PRO A 524 29.67 -3.19 -22.25
N ALA A 525 29.85 -3.06 -20.93
CA ALA A 525 29.76 -4.17 -19.98
C ALA A 525 28.35 -4.74 -19.87
N ARG A 526 27.32 -3.88 -20.02
CA ARG A 526 25.90 -4.28 -19.99
C ARG A 526 25.20 -4.18 -21.34
N ARG A 527 25.95 -4.05 -22.43
CA ARG A 527 25.40 -3.84 -23.78
C ARG A 527 24.42 -4.92 -24.20
N ALA A 528 24.74 -6.20 -23.94
CA ALA A 528 23.84 -7.32 -24.24
C ALA A 528 22.51 -7.19 -23.47
N GLN A 529 22.57 -6.91 -22.17
CA GLN A 529 21.38 -6.69 -21.34
C GLN A 529 20.56 -5.47 -21.80
N ALA A 530 21.23 -4.36 -22.15
CA ALA A 530 20.56 -3.15 -22.65
C ALA A 530 19.86 -3.40 -24.00
N LEU A 531 20.46 -4.21 -24.89
CA LEU A 531 19.82 -4.65 -26.13
C LEU A 531 18.59 -5.52 -25.88
N VAL A 532 18.62 -6.43 -24.90
CA VAL A 532 17.43 -7.21 -24.52
C VAL A 532 16.30 -6.29 -24.07
N MET A 533 16.59 -5.34 -23.18
CA MET A 533 15.57 -4.42 -22.64
C MET A 533 15.03 -3.45 -23.69
N ARG A 534 15.89 -2.96 -24.61
CA ARG A 534 15.46 -2.16 -25.76
C ARG A 534 14.59 -2.97 -26.72
N GLY A 535 14.98 -4.21 -27.00
CA GLY A 535 14.22 -5.15 -27.81
C GLY A 535 12.82 -5.34 -27.23
N THR A 536 12.70 -5.61 -25.93
CA THR A 536 11.39 -5.70 -25.25
C THR A 536 10.59 -4.40 -25.34
N THR A 537 11.23 -3.23 -25.19
CA THR A 537 10.56 -1.92 -25.34
C THR A 537 10.02 -1.74 -26.76
N ARG A 538 10.78 -2.15 -27.78
CA ARG A 538 10.36 -2.10 -29.19
C ARG A 538 9.22 -3.07 -29.49
N VAL A 539 9.20 -4.27 -28.88
CA VAL A 539 8.04 -5.18 -28.97
C VAL A 539 6.79 -4.50 -28.44
N LEU A 540 6.85 -3.89 -27.25
CA LEU A 540 5.74 -3.16 -26.65
C LEU A 540 5.30 -1.97 -27.52
N ALA A 541 6.24 -1.34 -28.23
CA ALA A 541 5.97 -0.23 -29.13
C ALA A 541 5.46 -0.67 -30.52
N GLY A 542 5.36 -1.98 -30.77
CA GLY A 542 4.94 -2.54 -32.06
C GLY A 542 6.04 -2.61 -33.12
N ASP A 543 7.26 -2.15 -32.84
CA ASP A 543 8.41 -2.25 -33.74
C ASP A 543 9.03 -3.66 -33.68
N LYS A 544 8.33 -4.61 -34.31
CA LYS A 544 8.75 -6.01 -34.37
C LYS A 544 10.09 -6.21 -35.10
N LYS A 545 10.40 -5.36 -36.09
CA LYS A 545 11.65 -5.46 -36.87
C LYS A 545 12.85 -5.01 -36.04
N GLY A 546 12.78 -3.83 -35.42
CA GLY A 546 13.84 -3.33 -34.57
C GLY A 546 14.03 -4.19 -33.31
N ALA A 547 12.97 -4.79 -32.78
CA ALA A 547 13.07 -5.77 -31.70
C ALA A 547 13.81 -7.05 -32.12
N LEU A 548 13.54 -7.56 -33.33
CA LEU A 548 14.22 -8.75 -33.87
C LEU A 548 15.72 -8.49 -34.01
N GLU A 549 16.11 -7.34 -34.55
CA GLU A 549 17.51 -6.93 -34.68
C GLU A 549 18.21 -6.83 -33.32
N ASP A 550 17.57 -6.18 -32.34
CA ASP A 550 18.15 -5.98 -31.02
C ASP A 550 18.33 -7.28 -30.25
N LEU A 551 17.33 -8.16 -30.27
CA LEU A 551 17.39 -9.45 -29.59
C LEU A 551 18.41 -10.38 -30.26
N SER A 552 18.53 -10.34 -31.59
CA SER A 552 19.55 -11.10 -32.33
C SER A 552 20.96 -10.60 -32.01
N ARG A 553 21.15 -9.27 -31.94
CA ARG A 553 22.43 -8.67 -31.53
C ARG A 553 22.75 -8.96 -30.06
N ALA A 554 21.75 -9.02 -29.19
CA ALA A 554 21.95 -9.42 -27.80
C ALA A 554 22.50 -10.85 -27.72
N LEU A 555 21.93 -11.80 -28.47
CA LEU A 555 22.42 -13.19 -28.54
C LEU A 555 23.78 -13.33 -29.21
N ALA A 556 24.13 -12.44 -30.16
CA ALA A 556 25.47 -12.41 -30.73
C ALA A 556 26.54 -11.97 -29.71
N LEU A 557 26.17 -11.14 -28.73
CA LEU A 557 27.06 -10.70 -27.66
C LEU A 557 27.06 -11.63 -26.45
N ASP A 558 25.91 -12.22 -26.13
CA ASP A 558 25.71 -13.16 -25.04
C ASP A 558 24.81 -14.33 -25.51
N PRO A 559 25.43 -15.37 -26.09
CA PRO A 559 24.69 -16.54 -26.59
C PRO A 559 23.94 -17.31 -25.50
N ALA A 560 24.36 -17.20 -24.23
CA ALA A 560 23.75 -17.88 -23.10
C ALA A 560 22.59 -17.09 -22.47
N SER A 561 22.22 -15.95 -23.04
CA SER A 561 21.17 -15.07 -22.50
C SER A 561 19.79 -15.72 -22.62
N VAL A 562 19.35 -16.34 -21.52
CA VAL A 562 18.01 -16.96 -21.39
C VAL A 562 16.90 -15.92 -21.70
N ALA A 563 17.05 -14.69 -21.22
CA ALA A 563 16.09 -13.61 -21.45
C ALA A 563 16.00 -13.22 -22.93
N ALA A 564 17.13 -13.16 -23.65
CA ALA A 564 17.13 -12.87 -25.08
C ALA A 564 16.48 -14.01 -25.88
N HIS A 565 16.77 -15.27 -25.54
CA HIS A 565 16.14 -16.44 -26.18
C HIS A 565 14.62 -16.45 -25.99
N VAL A 566 14.11 -16.20 -24.77
CA VAL A 566 12.67 -16.16 -24.51
C VAL A 566 12.01 -15.01 -25.25
N ASN A 567 12.56 -13.80 -25.15
CA ASN A 567 11.97 -12.62 -25.79
C ASN A 567 11.96 -12.75 -27.32
N LEU A 568 13.01 -13.33 -27.90
CA LEU A 568 13.08 -13.59 -29.34
C LEU A 568 12.09 -14.69 -29.76
N GLY A 569 11.98 -15.76 -28.97
CA GLY A 569 11.00 -16.82 -29.18
C GLY A 569 9.57 -16.28 -29.20
N SER A 570 9.19 -15.49 -28.19
CA SER A 570 7.87 -14.86 -28.09
C SER A 570 7.60 -13.89 -29.24
N LEU A 571 8.60 -13.11 -29.65
CA LEU A 571 8.49 -12.20 -30.78
C LEU A 571 8.26 -12.98 -32.10
N LEU A 572 9.05 -14.02 -32.35
CA LEU A 572 8.92 -14.90 -33.53
C LEU A 572 7.56 -15.61 -33.57
N GLU A 573 7.07 -16.08 -32.43
CA GLU A 573 5.73 -16.65 -32.31
C GLU A 573 4.65 -15.63 -32.67
N SER A 574 4.76 -14.39 -32.17
CA SER A 574 3.83 -13.29 -32.51
C SER A 574 3.87 -12.89 -33.99
N MET A 575 4.88 -13.34 -34.73
CA MET A 575 5.04 -13.17 -36.18
C MET A 575 4.65 -14.44 -36.96
N GLY A 576 4.21 -15.50 -36.30
CA GLY A 576 3.86 -16.79 -36.91
C GLY A 576 5.06 -17.66 -37.31
N ARG A 577 6.29 -17.31 -36.90
CA ARG A 577 7.53 -18.06 -37.17
C ARG A 577 7.77 -19.13 -36.11
N CYS A 578 6.82 -20.05 -35.96
CA CYS A 578 6.72 -20.90 -34.78
C CYS A 578 7.82 -21.97 -34.67
N ARG A 579 8.36 -22.45 -35.81
CA ARG A 579 9.51 -23.38 -35.83
C ARG A 579 10.77 -22.73 -35.25
N GLU A 580 11.01 -21.48 -35.59
CA GLU A 580 12.17 -20.72 -35.08
C GLU A 580 11.95 -20.34 -33.61
N ALA A 581 10.73 -19.93 -33.26
CA ALA A 581 10.36 -19.67 -31.86
C ALA A 581 10.65 -20.88 -30.96
N LEU A 582 10.25 -22.08 -31.39
CA LEU A 582 10.50 -23.32 -30.65
C LEU A 582 11.99 -23.61 -30.45
N SER A 583 12.83 -23.31 -31.46
CA SER A 583 14.29 -23.45 -31.35
C SER A 583 14.88 -22.54 -30.28
N HIS A 584 14.41 -21.29 -30.21
CA HIS A 584 14.85 -20.36 -29.17
C HIS A 584 14.34 -20.74 -27.78
N PHE A 585 13.10 -21.22 -27.64
CA PHE A 585 12.61 -21.73 -26.35
C PHE A 585 13.38 -22.96 -25.87
N ARG A 586 13.70 -23.91 -26.76
CA ARG A 586 14.57 -25.05 -26.43
C ARG A 586 15.96 -24.60 -25.97
N SER A 587 16.52 -23.60 -26.63
CA SER A 587 17.82 -23.03 -26.23
C SER A 587 17.72 -22.32 -24.88
N ALA A 588 16.68 -21.53 -24.62
CA ALA A 588 16.44 -20.92 -23.31
C ALA A 588 16.37 -21.95 -22.18
N VAL A 589 15.70 -23.09 -22.39
CA VAL A 589 15.64 -24.19 -21.40
C VAL A 589 17.03 -24.78 -21.17
N ARG A 590 17.76 -25.12 -22.23
CA ARG A 590 19.11 -25.69 -22.11
C ARG A 590 20.09 -24.77 -21.39
N GLU A 591 20.14 -23.50 -21.79
CA GLU A 591 21.03 -22.52 -21.16
C GLU A 591 20.67 -22.33 -19.69
N ALA A 592 19.37 -22.25 -19.36
CA ALA A 592 18.93 -22.12 -17.97
C ALA A 592 19.23 -23.35 -17.10
N GLU A 593 19.21 -24.56 -17.66
CA GLU A 593 19.57 -25.80 -16.97
C GLU A 593 21.09 -25.96 -16.78
N SER A 594 21.88 -25.27 -17.60
CA SER A 594 23.34 -25.20 -17.47
C SER A 594 23.82 -24.16 -16.45
N LEU A 595 22.95 -23.24 -16.05
CA LEU A 595 23.27 -22.22 -15.04
C LEU A 595 23.22 -22.81 -13.62
N PRO A 596 24.10 -22.37 -12.71
CA PRO A 596 24.01 -22.76 -11.30
C PRO A 596 22.68 -22.31 -10.68
N GLU A 597 22.20 -23.06 -9.69
CA GLU A 597 20.82 -23.01 -9.17
C GLU A 597 20.39 -21.61 -8.68
N ASP A 598 21.36 -20.78 -8.26
CA ASP A 598 21.21 -19.39 -7.83
C ASP A 598 21.03 -18.38 -8.98
N ARG A 599 21.41 -18.74 -10.20
CA ARG A 599 21.35 -17.91 -11.41
C ARG A 599 20.27 -18.33 -12.39
N ILE A 600 19.51 -19.38 -12.09
CA ILE A 600 18.39 -19.82 -12.92
C ILE A 600 17.33 -18.70 -12.95
N PRO A 601 17.05 -18.07 -14.10
CA PRO A 601 16.04 -17.03 -14.19
C PRO A 601 14.66 -17.71 -14.18
N GLY A 602 14.14 -18.02 -12.98
CA GLY A 602 12.98 -18.89 -12.79
C GLY A 602 11.73 -18.51 -13.61
N HIS A 603 11.49 -17.21 -13.84
CA HIS A 603 10.41 -16.73 -14.70
C HIS A 603 10.64 -17.03 -16.19
N TYR A 604 11.83 -16.75 -16.72
CA TYR A 604 12.15 -17.01 -18.12
C TYR A 604 12.22 -18.51 -18.41
N LEU A 605 12.71 -19.33 -17.47
CA LEU A 605 12.69 -20.79 -17.60
C LEU A 605 11.25 -21.33 -17.59
N ALA A 606 10.39 -20.84 -16.68
CA ALA A 606 8.99 -21.24 -16.65
C ALA A 606 8.25 -20.86 -17.93
N LEU A 607 8.46 -19.64 -18.45
CA LEU A 607 7.93 -19.20 -19.74
C LEU A 607 8.48 -20.06 -20.89
N ALA A 608 9.79 -20.30 -20.94
CA ALA A 608 10.41 -21.11 -21.98
C ALA A 608 9.81 -22.52 -22.03
N ARG A 609 9.65 -23.18 -20.86
CA ARG A 609 9.01 -24.49 -20.75
C ARG A 609 7.53 -24.46 -21.15
N LEU A 610 6.78 -23.44 -20.70
CA LEU A 610 5.37 -23.28 -21.06
C LEU A 610 5.18 -23.11 -22.57
N TYR A 611 5.95 -22.23 -23.19
CA TYR A 611 5.88 -21.98 -24.64
C TYR A 611 6.39 -23.17 -25.45
N HIS A 612 7.45 -23.84 -24.98
CA HIS A 612 7.94 -25.08 -25.57
C HIS A 612 6.85 -26.16 -25.59
N ASP A 613 6.27 -26.49 -24.43
CA ASP A 613 5.21 -27.50 -24.30
C ASP A 613 3.96 -27.14 -25.13
N ARG A 614 3.56 -25.86 -25.13
CA ARG A 614 2.40 -25.38 -25.87
C ARG A 614 2.58 -25.53 -27.38
N LEU A 615 3.75 -25.15 -27.89
CA LEU A 615 4.06 -25.23 -29.32
C LEU A 615 4.27 -26.69 -29.77
N GLU A 616 4.88 -27.55 -28.95
CA GLU A 616 4.99 -28.99 -29.25
C GLU A 616 3.61 -29.68 -29.31
N LYS A 617 2.69 -29.30 -28.44
CA LYS A 617 1.31 -29.82 -28.43
C LYS A 617 0.42 -29.22 -29.53
N GLY A 618 0.94 -28.31 -30.35
CA GLY A 618 0.19 -27.64 -31.43
C GLY A 618 -0.86 -26.65 -30.94
N GLN A 619 -0.77 -26.20 -29.69
CA GLN A 619 -1.73 -25.30 -29.02
C GLN A 619 -1.36 -23.81 -29.17
N GLY A 620 -0.58 -23.46 -30.20
CA GLY A 620 -0.19 -22.09 -30.51
C GLY A 620 -1.25 -21.31 -31.30
N PRO A 621 -1.00 -20.04 -31.66
CA PRO A 621 -1.87 -19.27 -32.55
C PRO A 621 -2.18 -20.04 -33.84
N ALA A 622 -3.32 -19.78 -34.49
CA ALA A 622 -3.78 -20.55 -35.66
C ALA A 622 -2.75 -20.63 -36.82
N SER A 623 -1.84 -19.66 -36.91
CA SER A 623 -0.68 -19.67 -37.81
C SER A 623 0.33 -20.79 -37.50
N CYS A 624 0.46 -21.20 -36.23
CA CYS A 624 1.32 -22.27 -35.75
C CYS A 624 0.67 -23.67 -35.86
N ALA A 625 -0.65 -23.76 -35.91
CA ALA A 625 -1.38 -25.04 -35.97
C ALA A 625 -1.17 -25.80 -37.31
N ARG A 626 -0.69 -25.12 -38.36
CA ARG A 626 -0.47 -25.68 -39.70
C ARG A 626 0.98 -26.10 -39.99
N ALA A 627 1.90 -25.97 -39.04
CA ALA A 627 3.33 -26.19 -39.27
C ALA A 627 3.82 -27.63 -38.98
N LYS A 628 2.91 -28.61 -38.85
CA LYS A 628 3.25 -30.04 -38.75
C LYS A 628 3.93 -30.53 -40.03
#